data_AF-A0A2A5NST7-F1
#
_entry.id   AF-A0A2A5NST7-F1
#
_cell.length_a   1.000
_cell.length_b   1.000
_cell.length_c   1.000
_cell.angle_alpha   90.00
_cell.angle_beta   90.00
_cell.angle_gamma   90.00
#
_symmetry.space_group_name_H-M   'P 1'
#
loop_
_entity.id
_entity.type
_entity.pdbx_description
1 polymer ?
#
loop_
_entity_poly.entity_id
_entity_poly.type
_entity_poly.pdbx_seq_one_letter_code
_entity_poly.pdbx_strand_id
1 'polypeptide(L)'
;MTLVSLVFTAARTGRYTEAGLVQLLAVERARNAELGITGILALDDANVIGVTEGPADVVHARVREVAADPGNVDVQIVVDDPIEERAYADWSIAFRTEDPAIRALPGFVDLFDPERAPDPDANASRSAALLEWFRRTPPEQLSTRRSATPVRERVLQASIDVLRDVGPSRASLTAVAERAGLTVDEVTSHFPTLPLLLAATLASWLEQVIAPLAPIAASEGTIAWLRALVVAFAEDPALDRLIVSSLAPAADPGEAAGEDFLTTYRAFRASIRAALEQDVLAGREPDTMDPQKGAQQLLALFDGLRIQNLFDPEPDMAATFVRAAVRLRTGWSEPYRD
;
A
#
# COMPACT_ATOMS: atom_id res chain seq x y z
N MET A 1 -36.66 12.22 11.16
CA MET A 1 -35.25 12.14 10.76
C MET A 1 -35.20 12.33 9.25
N THR A 2 -34.32 13.18 8.73
CA THR A 2 -34.21 13.42 7.28
C THR A 2 -33.61 12.20 6.62
N LEU A 3 -34.30 11.63 5.64
CA LEU A 3 -33.83 10.53 4.82
C LEU A 3 -33.03 11.11 3.64
N VAL A 4 -31.88 10.53 3.34
CA VAL A 4 -31.02 10.96 2.22
C VAL A 4 -30.63 9.77 1.36
N SER A 5 -30.38 10.04 0.08
CA SER A 5 -29.69 9.15 -0.85
C SER A 5 -28.32 9.75 -1.15
N LEU A 6 -27.27 9.12 -0.62
CA LEU A 6 -25.88 9.52 -0.83
C LEU A 6 -25.23 8.56 -1.84
N VAL A 7 -24.70 9.12 -2.92
CA VAL A 7 -23.91 8.39 -3.92
C VAL A 7 -22.44 8.74 -3.74
N PHE A 8 -21.61 7.73 -3.53
CA PHE A 8 -20.17 7.88 -3.50
C PHE A 8 -19.49 7.03 -4.57
N THR A 9 -18.33 7.48 -5.02
CA THR A 9 -17.40 6.68 -5.83
C THR A 9 -16.15 6.41 -5.01
N ALA A 10 -15.52 5.27 -5.25
CA ALA A 10 -14.23 4.93 -4.67
C ALA A 10 -13.41 4.08 -5.65
N ALA A 11 -12.11 4.07 -5.49
CA ALA A 11 -11.21 3.11 -6.12
C ALA A 11 -10.58 2.22 -5.05
N ARG A 12 -10.21 0.98 -5.41
CA ARG A 12 -9.56 0.04 -4.51
C ARG A 12 -8.05 -0.06 -4.79
N THR A 13 -7.24 -0.17 -3.74
CA THR A 13 -5.78 -0.41 -3.85
C THR A 13 -5.41 -1.85 -4.28
N GLY A 14 -6.41 -2.71 -4.46
CA GLY A 14 -6.28 -4.07 -4.96
C GLY A 14 -7.64 -4.63 -5.37
N ARG A 15 -7.67 -5.82 -5.96
CA ARG A 15 -8.90 -6.48 -6.41
C ARG A 15 -9.43 -7.42 -5.33
N TYR A 16 -10.74 -7.46 -5.16
CA TYR A 16 -11.35 -8.53 -4.37
C TYR A 16 -11.34 -9.84 -5.16
N THR A 17 -11.13 -10.95 -4.46
CA THR A 17 -11.45 -12.28 -4.99
C THR A 17 -12.97 -12.48 -4.94
N GLU A 18 -13.51 -13.41 -5.71
CA GLU A 18 -14.95 -13.75 -5.65
C GLU A 18 -15.37 -14.17 -4.24
N ALA A 19 -14.55 -14.96 -3.54
CA ALA A 19 -14.79 -15.31 -2.14
C ALA A 19 -14.81 -14.07 -1.23
N GLY A 20 -13.92 -13.10 -1.47
CA GLY A 20 -13.91 -11.82 -0.76
C GLY A 20 -15.17 -10.99 -1.03
N LEU A 21 -15.69 -10.98 -2.26
CA LEU A 21 -16.94 -10.28 -2.62
C LEU A 21 -18.16 -10.92 -1.98
N VAL A 22 -18.21 -12.26 -1.91
CA VAL A 22 -19.27 -12.99 -1.19
C VAL A 22 -19.22 -12.67 0.31
N GLN A 23 -18.03 -12.63 0.90
CA GLN A 23 -17.86 -12.24 2.29
C GLN A 23 -18.29 -10.78 2.53
N LEU A 24 -17.90 -9.88 1.63
CA LEU A 24 -18.28 -8.46 1.68
C LEU A 24 -19.81 -8.32 1.63
N LEU A 25 -20.49 -9.01 0.70
CA LEU A 25 -21.95 -9.03 0.60
C LEU A 25 -22.60 -9.44 1.94
N ALA A 26 -22.15 -10.55 2.52
CA ALA A 26 -22.73 -11.06 3.76
C ALA A 26 -22.55 -10.09 4.93
N VAL A 27 -21.33 -9.54 5.10
CA VAL A 27 -20.99 -8.63 6.20
C VAL A 27 -21.72 -7.29 6.05
N GLU A 28 -21.66 -6.70 4.87
CA GLU A 28 -22.21 -5.37 4.60
C GLU A 28 -23.73 -5.38 4.64
N ARG A 29 -24.37 -6.41 4.08
CA ARG A 29 -25.83 -6.53 4.12
C ARG A 29 -26.35 -6.66 5.57
N ALA A 30 -25.70 -7.47 6.40
CA ALA A 30 -26.08 -7.63 7.81
C ALA A 30 -25.90 -6.32 8.60
N ARG A 31 -24.73 -5.69 8.46
CA ARG A 31 -24.41 -4.44 9.16
C ARG A 31 -25.31 -3.28 8.73
N ASN A 32 -25.56 -3.14 7.43
CA ASN A 32 -26.40 -2.05 6.92
C ASN A 32 -27.87 -2.25 7.31
N ALA A 33 -28.34 -3.49 7.42
CA ALA A 33 -29.68 -3.78 7.94
C ALA A 33 -29.85 -3.32 9.39
N GLU A 34 -28.85 -3.53 10.26
CA GLU A 34 -28.87 -3.05 11.66
C GLU A 34 -28.91 -1.52 11.75
N LEU A 35 -28.27 -0.83 10.79
CA LEU A 35 -28.21 0.63 10.72
C LEU A 35 -29.40 1.25 9.97
N GLY A 36 -30.30 0.44 9.40
CA GLY A 36 -31.40 0.92 8.56
C GLY A 36 -30.91 1.58 7.26
N ILE A 37 -29.77 1.14 6.74
CA ILE A 37 -29.18 1.59 5.47
C ILE A 37 -29.59 0.60 4.37
N THR A 38 -30.09 1.12 3.25
CA THR A 38 -30.38 0.35 2.03
C THR A 38 -29.58 0.92 0.86
N GLY A 39 -29.60 0.27 -0.31
CA GLY A 39 -28.87 0.76 -1.47
C GLY A 39 -28.22 -0.32 -2.31
N ILE A 40 -27.22 0.09 -3.10
CA ILE A 40 -26.46 -0.80 -3.96
C ILE A 40 -24.99 -0.42 -3.98
N LEU A 41 -24.12 -1.42 -3.89
CA LEU A 41 -22.68 -1.28 -4.10
C LEU A 41 -22.30 -2.00 -5.40
N ALA A 42 -21.92 -1.26 -6.44
CA ALA A 42 -21.49 -1.84 -7.70
C ALA A 42 -19.97 -1.72 -7.85
N LEU A 43 -19.34 -2.84 -8.20
CA LEU A 43 -17.90 -2.96 -8.40
C LEU A 43 -17.63 -3.41 -9.82
N ASP A 44 -16.79 -2.67 -10.54
CA ASP A 44 -16.20 -3.10 -11.81
C ASP A 44 -14.68 -2.95 -11.72
N ASP A 45 -14.02 -4.11 -11.59
CA ASP A 45 -12.60 -4.22 -11.30
C ASP A 45 -12.20 -3.51 -9.98
N ALA A 46 -11.39 -2.45 -10.04
CA ALA A 46 -10.99 -1.66 -8.88
C ALA A 46 -11.93 -0.48 -8.60
N ASN A 47 -12.88 -0.19 -9.49
CA ASN A 47 -13.79 0.95 -9.35
C ASN A 47 -15.06 0.54 -8.60
N VAL A 48 -15.51 1.42 -7.73
CA VAL A 48 -16.68 1.23 -6.87
C VAL A 48 -17.59 2.44 -6.99
N ILE A 49 -18.88 2.19 -7.15
CA ILE A 49 -19.93 3.17 -6.88
C ILE A 49 -20.87 2.61 -5.81
N GLY A 50 -21.14 3.39 -4.79
CA GLY A 50 -22.08 3.04 -3.73
C GLY A 50 -23.22 4.04 -3.70
N VAL A 51 -24.45 3.55 -3.80
CA VAL A 51 -25.65 4.29 -3.45
C VAL A 51 -26.08 3.82 -2.07
N THR A 52 -26.27 4.76 -1.14
CA THR A 52 -26.66 4.47 0.25
C THR A 52 -27.81 5.37 0.66
N GLU A 53 -28.89 4.75 1.13
CA GLU A 53 -30.11 5.43 1.54
C GLU A 53 -30.37 5.19 3.03
N GLY A 54 -30.80 6.21 3.76
CA GLY A 54 -31.01 6.08 5.20
C GLY A 54 -31.07 7.41 5.93
N PRO A 55 -31.15 7.40 7.28
CA PRO A 55 -31.06 8.62 8.06
C PRO A 55 -29.74 9.34 7.78
N ALA A 56 -29.81 10.67 7.58
CA ALA A 56 -28.68 11.47 7.11
C ALA A 56 -27.39 11.25 7.90
N ASP A 57 -27.45 11.33 9.22
CA ASP A 57 -26.31 11.15 10.13
C ASP A 57 -25.70 9.75 10.03
N VAL A 58 -26.55 8.72 9.91
CA VAL A 58 -26.15 7.32 9.81
C VAL A 58 -25.47 7.02 8.48
N VAL A 59 -26.04 7.50 7.36
CA VAL A 59 -25.47 7.33 6.02
C VAL A 59 -24.11 8.04 5.90
N HIS A 60 -24.02 9.29 6.37
CA HIS A 60 -22.76 10.04 6.36
C HIS A 60 -21.69 9.38 7.24
N ALA A 61 -22.07 8.82 8.39
CA ALA A 61 -21.15 8.05 9.22
C ALA A 61 -20.64 6.81 8.49
N ARG A 62 -21.53 6.07 7.81
CA ARG A 62 -21.14 4.87 7.07
C ARG A 62 -20.17 5.19 5.93
N VAL A 63 -20.41 6.24 5.16
CA VAL A 63 -19.51 6.63 4.07
C VAL A 63 -18.15 7.12 4.60
N ARG A 64 -18.11 7.78 5.76
CA ARG A 64 -16.84 8.11 6.44
C ARG A 64 -16.06 6.87 6.88
N GLU A 65 -16.74 5.81 7.32
CA GLU A 65 -16.08 4.53 7.62
C GLU A 65 -15.53 3.86 6.36
N VAL A 66 -16.27 3.90 5.25
CA VAL A 66 -15.80 3.41 3.95
C VAL A 66 -14.55 4.19 3.51
N ALA A 67 -14.54 5.52 3.67
CA ALA A 67 -13.39 6.36 3.36
C ALA A 67 -12.17 6.14 4.27
N ALA A 68 -12.38 5.61 5.49
CA ALA A 68 -11.30 5.33 6.44
C ALA A 68 -10.66 3.93 6.23
N ASP A 69 -11.28 3.05 5.43
CA ASP A 69 -10.69 1.76 5.06
C ASP A 69 -9.47 2.00 4.15
N PRO A 70 -8.25 1.58 4.55
CA PRO A 70 -7.02 1.76 3.76
C PRO A 70 -7.07 1.13 2.36
N GLY A 71 -7.98 0.18 2.15
CA GLY A 71 -8.18 -0.44 0.85
C GLY A 71 -8.97 0.44 -0.13
N ASN A 72 -9.68 1.46 0.35
CA ASN A 72 -10.43 2.41 -0.47
C ASN A 72 -9.62 3.71 -0.62
N VAL A 73 -9.49 4.19 -1.85
CA VAL A 73 -8.85 5.45 -2.21
C VAL A 73 -9.80 6.28 -3.06
N ASP A 74 -9.60 7.60 -3.06
CA ASP A 74 -10.42 8.56 -3.80
C ASP A 74 -11.93 8.40 -3.54
N VAL A 75 -12.30 8.27 -2.26
CA VAL A 75 -13.70 8.22 -1.87
C VAL A 75 -14.32 9.62 -2.01
N GLN A 76 -15.18 9.80 -3.00
CA GLN A 76 -15.83 11.07 -3.30
C GLN A 76 -17.34 10.94 -3.17
N ILE A 77 -17.99 11.89 -2.48
CA ILE A 77 -19.44 12.01 -2.48
C ILE A 77 -19.84 12.80 -3.73
N VAL A 78 -20.58 12.16 -4.63
CA VAL A 78 -21.03 12.75 -5.90
C VAL A 78 -22.42 13.35 -5.77
N VAL A 79 -23.27 12.72 -4.95
CA VAL A 79 -24.63 13.17 -4.67
C VAL A 79 -24.92 12.97 -3.19
N ASP A 80 -25.59 13.94 -2.59
CA ASP A 80 -26.17 13.87 -1.25
C ASP A 80 -27.52 14.60 -1.32
N ASP A 81 -28.55 13.86 -1.73
CA ASP A 81 -29.88 14.41 -1.97
C ASP A 81 -30.85 13.93 -0.89
N PRO A 82 -31.70 14.82 -0.32
CA PRO A 82 -32.82 14.38 0.51
C PRO A 82 -33.83 13.61 -0.33
N ILE A 83 -34.41 12.56 0.23
CA ILE A 83 -35.39 11.70 -0.44
C ILE A 83 -36.64 11.52 0.43
N GLU A 84 -37.80 11.40 -0.22
CA GLU A 84 -39.07 11.09 0.46
C GLU A 84 -39.28 9.58 0.59
N GLU A 85 -38.87 8.83 -0.43
CA GLU A 85 -38.97 7.38 -0.51
C GLU A 85 -37.64 6.78 -0.96
N ARG A 86 -37.36 5.54 -0.52
CA ARG A 86 -36.16 4.79 -0.90
C ARG A 86 -36.31 4.27 -2.31
N ALA A 87 -35.32 4.53 -3.18
CA ALA A 87 -35.28 3.91 -4.50
C ALA A 87 -34.82 2.44 -4.41
N TYR A 88 -34.07 2.08 -3.37
CA TYR A 88 -33.56 0.74 -3.14
C TYR A 88 -34.13 0.19 -1.83
N ALA A 89 -35.06 -0.76 -1.94
CA ALA A 89 -35.75 -1.33 -0.77
C ALA A 89 -34.83 -2.18 0.12
N ASP A 90 -33.80 -2.80 -0.46
CA ASP A 90 -32.82 -3.66 0.19
C ASP A 90 -31.39 -3.17 -0.08
N TRP A 91 -30.42 -3.71 0.65
CA TRP A 91 -29.01 -3.54 0.33
C TRP A 91 -28.50 -4.65 -0.60
N SER A 92 -27.89 -4.27 -1.73
CA SER A 92 -27.42 -5.20 -2.76
C SER A 92 -25.99 -4.91 -3.21
N ILE A 93 -25.35 -5.89 -3.83
CA ILE A 93 -24.02 -5.76 -4.45
C ILE A 93 -24.06 -6.21 -5.92
N ALA A 94 -23.30 -5.55 -6.77
CA ALA A 94 -23.12 -5.93 -8.16
C ALA A 94 -21.65 -6.09 -8.51
N PHE A 95 -21.30 -7.17 -9.21
CA PHE A 95 -19.98 -7.38 -9.82
C PHE A 95 -20.07 -8.45 -10.92
N ARG A 96 -19.07 -8.52 -11.80
CA ARG A 96 -19.02 -9.55 -12.86
C ARG A 96 -18.59 -10.90 -12.29
N THR A 97 -19.39 -11.92 -12.52
CA THR A 97 -19.08 -13.31 -12.17
C THR A 97 -19.79 -14.26 -13.13
N GLU A 98 -19.15 -15.39 -13.44
CA GLU A 98 -19.76 -16.48 -14.20
C GLU A 98 -20.29 -17.59 -13.30
N ASP A 99 -20.05 -17.53 -11.98
CA ASP A 99 -20.46 -18.56 -11.02
C ASP A 99 -21.99 -18.51 -10.77
N PRO A 100 -22.76 -19.54 -11.17
CA PRO A 100 -24.19 -19.61 -10.94
C PRO A 100 -24.57 -19.61 -9.45
N ALA A 101 -23.70 -20.12 -8.58
CA ALA A 101 -23.93 -20.14 -7.14
C ALA A 101 -23.89 -18.72 -6.56
N ILE A 102 -22.97 -17.87 -7.02
CA ILE A 102 -22.90 -16.46 -6.63
C ILE A 102 -24.11 -15.70 -7.16
N ARG A 103 -24.49 -15.94 -8.42
CA ARG A 103 -25.67 -15.29 -9.03
C ARG A 103 -26.98 -15.60 -8.30
N ALA A 104 -27.05 -16.72 -7.58
CA ALA A 104 -28.21 -17.12 -6.78
C ALA A 104 -28.21 -16.54 -5.35
N LEU A 105 -27.16 -15.82 -4.92
CA LEU A 105 -27.07 -15.29 -3.56
C LEU A 105 -28.05 -14.14 -3.31
N PRO A 106 -28.77 -14.13 -2.17
CA PRO A 106 -29.59 -13.00 -1.78
C PRO A 106 -28.78 -11.70 -1.69
N GLY A 107 -29.24 -10.66 -2.38
CA GLY A 107 -28.56 -9.36 -2.41
C GLY A 107 -27.48 -9.25 -3.49
N PHE A 108 -27.15 -10.31 -4.23
CA PHE A 108 -26.42 -10.15 -5.49
C PHE A 108 -27.38 -9.65 -6.58
N VAL A 109 -26.93 -8.69 -7.38
CA VAL A 109 -27.65 -8.22 -8.56
C VAL A 109 -26.70 -8.20 -9.76
N ASP A 110 -27.13 -8.83 -10.85
CA ASP A 110 -26.37 -8.83 -12.10
C ASP A 110 -26.62 -7.51 -12.85
N LEU A 111 -25.90 -6.47 -12.42
CA LEU A 111 -25.97 -5.15 -13.04
C LEU A 111 -25.24 -5.11 -14.39
N PHE A 112 -24.22 -5.95 -14.58
CA PHE A 112 -23.31 -5.89 -15.73
C PHE A 112 -23.66 -6.87 -16.85
N ASP A 113 -24.75 -7.62 -16.72
CA ASP A 113 -25.30 -8.45 -17.79
C ASP A 113 -25.54 -7.60 -19.07
N PRO A 114 -24.87 -7.93 -20.20
CA PRO A 114 -25.03 -7.20 -21.45
C PRO A 114 -26.45 -7.30 -22.04
N GLU A 115 -27.23 -8.32 -21.67
CA GLU A 115 -28.62 -8.50 -22.12
C GLU A 115 -29.63 -7.79 -21.20
N ARG A 116 -29.19 -7.23 -20.07
CA ARG A 116 -30.05 -6.49 -19.14
C ARG A 116 -30.64 -5.26 -19.82
N ALA A 117 -31.97 -5.20 -19.86
CA ALA A 117 -32.69 -4.00 -20.29
C ALA A 117 -32.31 -2.81 -19.38
N PRO A 118 -32.11 -1.60 -19.94
CA PRO A 118 -31.91 -0.40 -19.14
C PRO A 118 -33.04 -0.26 -18.11
N ASP A 119 -32.70 0.16 -16.90
CA ASP A 119 -33.73 0.46 -15.91
C ASP A 119 -34.63 1.58 -16.46
N PRO A 120 -35.94 1.32 -16.68
CA PRO A 120 -36.85 2.33 -17.20
C PRO A 120 -36.92 3.58 -16.29
N ASP A 121 -36.60 3.41 -15.00
CA ASP A 121 -36.59 4.48 -14.00
C ASP A 121 -35.19 5.08 -13.79
N ALA A 122 -34.19 4.77 -14.64
CA ALA A 122 -32.83 5.31 -14.52
C ALA A 122 -32.77 6.85 -14.52
N ASN A 123 -33.75 7.54 -15.10
CA ASN A 123 -33.85 9.00 -15.08
C ASN A 123 -34.73 9.55 -13.94
N ALA A 124 -35.34 8.70 -13.11
CA ALA A 124 -36.24 9.09 -12.03
C ALA A 124 -35.47 9.70 -10.84
N SER A 125 -34.19 9.34 -10.65
CA SER A 125 -33.33 9.92 -9.62
C SER A 125 -31.89 10.08 -10.11
N ARG A 126 -31.12 11.00 -9.49
CA ARG A 126 -29.69 11.16 -9.80
C ARG A 126 -28.88 9.92 -9.45
N SER A 127 -29.27 9.20 -8.40
CA SER A 127 -28.59 7.97 -8.00
C SER A 127 -28.78 6.85 -9.03
N ALA A 128 -29.98 6.70 -9.58
CA ALA A 128 -30.24 5.76 -10.66
C ALA A 128 -29.49 6.14 -11.95
N ALA A 129 -29.45 7.45 -12.28
CA ALA A 129 -28.73 7.93 -13.47
C ALA A 129 -27.22 7.70 -13.36
N LEU A 130 -26.64 7.90 -12.18
CA LEU A 130 -25.21 7.67 -11.92
C LEU A 130 -24.86 6.18 -11.91
N LEU A 131 -25.73 5.34 -11.37
CA LEU A 131 -25.55 3.89 -11.41
C LEU A 131 -25.60 3.36 -12.86
N GLU A 132 -26.55 3.85 -13.66
CA GLU A 132 -26.65 3.48 -15.08
C GLU A 132 -25.47 4.03 -15.89
N TRP A 133 -24.98 5.23 -15.57
CA TRP A 133 -23.75 5.77 -16.14
C TRP A 133 -22.54 4.89 -15.79
N PHE A 134 -22.38 4.48 -14.53
CA PHE A 134 -21.29 3.61 -14.08
C PHE A 134 -21.31 2.26 -14.82
N ARG A 135 -22.50 1.66 -14.97
CA ARG A 135 -22.70 0.40 -15.70
C ARG A 135 -22.24 0.46 -17.16
N ARG A 136 -22.49 1.59 -17.83
CA ARG A 136 -22.23 1.79 -19.26
C ARG A 136 -20.85 2.36 -19.56
N THR A 137 -20.19 2.92 -18.57
CA THR A 137 -18.89 3.56 -18.74
C THR A 137 -17.79 2.54 -18.53
N PRO A 138 -16.89 2.32 -19.50
CA PRO A 138 -15.76 1.41 -19.32
C PRO A 138 -14.97 1.79 -18.05
N PRO A 139 -14.47 0.81 -17.27
CA PRO A 139 -13.59 1.07 -16.11
C PRO A 139 -12.46 2.04 -16.44
N GLU A 140 -11.92 1.93 -17.66
CA GLU A 140 -10.87 2.77 -18.21
C GLU A 140 -11.27 4.25 -18.30
N GLN A 141 -12.54 4.55 -18.59
CA GLN A 141 -13.07 5.91 -18.65
C GLN A 141 -13.45 6.46 -17.26
N LEU A 142 -13.81 5.59 -16.31
CA LEU A 142 -13.92 5.99 -14.90
C LEU A 142 -12.54 6.34 -14.30
N SER A 143 -11.50 5.65 -14.77
CA SER A 143 -10.10 5.99 -14.49
C SER A 143 -9.56 7.21 -15.28
N THR A 144 -10.39 7.94 -16.05
CA THR A 144 -9.95 9.10 -16.87
C THR A 144 -10.09 10.49 -16.22
N ARG A 145 -10.11 10.58 -14.88
CA ARG A 145 -9.79 11.85 -14.20
C ARG A 145 -8.71 11.68 -13.16
N ARG A 146 -7.47 11.58 -13.66
CA ARG A 146 -6.22 11.45 -12.87
C ARG A 146 -6.27 10.21 -11.98
N SER A 147 -5.33 9.29 -12.18
CA SER A 147 -5.05 8.24 -11.21
C SER A 147 -5.16 8.81 -9.77
N ALA A 148 -5.97 8.15 -8.93
CA ALA A 148 -6.22 8.47 -7.51
C ALA A 148 -4.95 8.47 -6.65
N THR A 149 -3.85 7.98 -7.21
CA THR A 149 -2.51 8.14 -6.69
C THR A 149 -2.08 9.59 -7.00
N PRO A 150 -1.87 10.45 -5.98
CA PRO A 150 -1.30 11.78 -6.19
C PRO A 150 -0.17 11.72 -7.22
N VAL A 151 -0.08 12.70 -8.12
CA VAL A 151 0.94 12.71 -9.20
C VAL A 151 2.33 12.34 -8.65
N ARG A 152 2.65 12.83 -7.46
CA ARG A 152 3.83 12.45 -6.69
C ARG A 152 4.00 10.93 -6.51
N GLU A 153 3.01 10.23 -5.98
CA GLU A 153 3.06 8.78 -5.75
C GLU A 153 3.10 7.98 -7.06
N ARG A 154 2.44 8.44 -8.14
CA ARG A 154 2.54 7.79 -9.47
C ARG A 154 3.96 7.84 -9.98
N VAL A 155 4.61 8.99 -9.80
CA VAL A 155 6.01 9.20 -10.18
C VAL A 155 6.94 8.30 -9.35
N LEU A 156 6.68 8.14 -8.04
CA LEU A 156 7.44 7.20 -7.20
C LEU A 156 7.27 5.75 -7.68
N GLN A 157 6.04 5.31 -7.95
CA GLN A 157 5.79 3.95 -8.44
C GLN A 157 6.44 3.72 -9.81
N ALA A 158 6.28 4.65 -10.75
CA ALA A 158 6.94 4.58 -12.05
C ALA A 158 8.47 4.57 -11.92
N SER A 159 9.04 5.28 -10.94
CA SER A 159 10.45 5.25 -10.64
C SER A 159 10.92 3.87 -10.16
N ILE A 160 10.13 3.18 -9.31
CA ILE A 160 10.42 1.80 -8.89
C ILE A 160 10.47 0.88 -10.11
N ASP A 161 9.48 1.00 -11.00
CA ASP A 161 9.39 0.13 -12.18
C ASP A 161 10.55 0.39 -13.17
N VAL A 162 10.92 1.66 -13.37
CA VAL A 162 12.11 2.01 -14.19
C VAL A 162 13.39 1.44 -13.57
N LEU A 163 13.56 1.52 -12.25
CA LEU A 163 14.72 0.96 -11.57
C LEU A 163 14.80 -0.56 -11.77
N ARG A 164 13.67 -1.27 -11.68
CA ARG A 164 13.58 -2.71 -11.92
C ARG A 164 14.00 -3.10 -13.34
N ASP A 165 13.61 -2.31 -14.34
CA ASP A 165 13.88 -2.61 -15.74
C ASP A 165 15.32 -2.29 -16.16
N VAL A 166 15.82 -1.10 -15.80
CA VAL A 166 17.08 -0.59 -16.36
C VAL A 166 18.20 -0.41 -15.34
N GLY A 167 17.87 -0.43 -14.04
CA GLY A 167 18.79 -0.20 -12.94
C GLY A 167 19.07 1.29 -12.65
N PRO A 168 19.67 1.61 -11.49
CA PRO A 168 19.88 2.99 -11.04
C PRO A 168 20.77 3.82 -11.98
N SER A 169 21.81 3.22 -12.57
CA SER A 169 22.75 3.93 -13.44
C SER A 169 22.15 4.38 -14.79
N ARG A 170 21.01 3.81 -15.20
CA ARG A 170 20.31 4.15 -16.46
C ARG A 170 18.95 4.81 -16.25
N ALA A 171 18.54 4.99 -15.00
CA ALA A 171 17.30 5.70 -14.70
C ALA A 171 17.40 7.17 -15.14
N SER A 172 16.29 7.74 -15.59
CA SER A 172 16.20 9.15 -16.00
C SER A 172 14.81 9.70 -15.75
N LEU A 173 14.70 11.03 -15.55
CA LEU A 173 13.40 11.70 -15.40
C LEU A 173 12.50 11.47 -16.63
N THR A 174 13.08 11.40 -17.83
CA THR A 174 12.38 11.09 -19.06
C THR A 174 11.77 9.69 -19.03
N ALA A 175 12.56 8.66 -18.68
CA ALA A 175 12.06 7.29 -18.58
C ALA A 175 10.95 7.15 -17.53
N VAL A 176 11.05 7.88 -16.40
CA VAL A 176 10.01 7.88 -15.37
C VAL A 176 8.75 8.59 -15.84
N ALA A 177 8.87 9.73 -16.53
CA ALA A 177 7.74 10.46 -17.09
C ALA A 177 6.96 9.59 -18.09
N GLU A 178 7.67 8.96 -19.03
CA GLU A 178 7.11 8.01 -19.99
C GLU A 178 6.38 6.86 -19.29
N ARG A 179 7.01 6.24 -18.28
CA ARG A 179 6.42 5.16 -17.50
C ARG A 179 5.18 5.59 -16.73
N ALA A 180 5.19 6.80 -16.18
CA ALA A 180 4.08 7.35 -15.40
C ALA A 180 2.92 7.85 -16.28
N GLY A 181 3.11 7.95 -17.60
CA GLY A 181 2.15 8.61 -18.50
C GLY A 181 2.02 10.11 -18.20
N LEU A 182 3.15 10.77 -17.92
CA LEU A 182 3.27 12.19 -17.59
C LEU A 182 4.30 12.86 -18.49
N THR A 183 4.28 14.19 -18.54
CA THR A 183 5.37 14.98 -19.12
C THR A 183 6.54 15.12 -18.15
N VAL A 184 7.75 15.39 -18.67
CA VAL A 184 8.93 15.67 -17.83
C VAL A 184 8.72 16.91 -16.96
N ASP A 185 7.99 17.91 -17.47
CA ASP A 185 7.63 19.12 -16.71
C ASP A 185 6.71 18.81 -15.53
N GLU A 186 5.74 17.91 -15.70
CA GLU A 186 4.89 17.44 -14.59
C GLU A 186 5.71 16.69 -13.54
N VAL A 187 6.65 15.83 -13.95
CA VAL A 187 7.54 15.12 -13.02
C VAL A 187 8.44 16.11 -12.26
N THR A 188 9.08 17.04 -12.96
CA THR A 188 10.01 18.01 -12.37
C THR A 188 9.32 19.02 -11.46
N SER A 189 8.03 19.28 -11.66
CA SER A 189 7.24 20.10 -10.73
C SER A 189 7.13 19.49 -9.32
N HIS A 190 7.21 18.16 -9.21
CA HIS A 190 7.21 17.44 -7.93
C HIS A 190 8.61 17.04 -7.46
N PHE A 191 9.48 16.65 -8.40
CA PHE A 191 10.84 16.19 -8.14
C PHE A 191 11.82 16.91 -9.07
N PRO A 192 12.41 18.03 -8.62
CA PRO A 192 13.20 18.90 -9.50
C PRO A 192 14.41 18.21 -10.15
N THR A 193 14.95 17.17 -9.52
CA THR A 193 16.13 16.45 -10.00
C THR A 193 15.97 14.94 -9.83
N LEU A 194 16.68 14.16 -10.65
CA LEU A 194 16.70 12.70 -10.54
C LEU A 194 17.19 12.22 -9.16
N PRO A 195 18.27 12.77 -8.55
CA PRO A 195 18.67 12.37 -7.20
C PRO A 195 17.57 12.57 -6.14
N LEU A 196 16.82 13.68 -6.19
CA LEU A 196 15.71 13.91 -5.25
C LEU A 196 14.55 12.92 -5.48
N LEU A 197 14.26 12.60 -6.73
CA LEU A 197 13.31 11.54 -7.06
C LEU A 197 13.78 10.19 -6.48
N LEU A 198 15.02 9.79 -6.75
CA LEU A 198 15.56 8.50 -6.30
C LEU A 198 15.60 8.39 -4.77
N ALA A 199 15.96 9.47 -4.06
CA ALA A 199 15.91 9.51 -2.60
C ALA A 199 14.48 9.33 -2.07
N ALA A 200 13.50 10.01 -2.65
CA ALA A 200 12.09 9.88 -2.27
C ALA A 200 11.51 8.50 -2.64
N THR A 201 11.87 7.95 -3.80
CA THR A 201 11.52 6.59 -4.23
C THR A 201 12.05 5.57 -3.24
N LEU A 202 13.32 5.72 -2.84
CA LEU A 202 13.95 4.83 -1.89
C LEU A 202 13.30 4.92 -0.50
N ALA A 203 13.01 6.12 0.00
CA ALA A 203 12.32 6.30 1.28
C ALA A 203 10.93 5.64 1.26
N SER A 204 10.16 5.84 0.19
CA SER A 204 8.84 5.21 0.03
C SER A 204 8.91 3.68 -0.02
N TRP A 205 9.88 3.14 -0.76
CA TRP A 205 10.07 1.69 -0.85
C TRP A 205 10.53 1.09 0.48
N LEU A 206 11.47 1.74 1.17
CA LEU A 206 11.96 1.30 2.48
C LEU A 206 10.82 1.23 3.51
N GLU A 207 9.93 2.21 3.54
CA GLU A 207 8.75 2.20 4.41
C GLU A 207 7.85 0.99 4.12
N GLN A 208 7.56 0.72 2.84
CA GLN A 208 6.73 -0.41 2.41
C GLN A 208 7.35 -1.77 2.77
N VAL A 209 8.67 -1.89 2.73
CA VAL A 209 9.36 -3.14 3.06
C VAL A 209 9.52 -3.31 4.58
N ILE A 210 9.87 -2.25 5.30
CA ILE A 210 10.21 -2.32 6.73
C ILE A 210 8.96 -2.37 7.60
N ALA A 211 7.95 -1.54 7.33
CA ALA A 211 6.79 -1.40 8.22
C ALA A 211 6.04 -2.72 8.47
N PRO A 212 5.77 -3.59 7.46
CA PRO A 212 5.12 -4.88 7.70
C PRO A 212 5.94 -5.84 8.57
N LEU A 213 7.27 -5.69 8.58
CA LEU A 213 8.19 -6.56 9.30
C LEU A 213 8.54 -6.03 10.71
N ALA A 214 8.24 -4.76 11.00
CA ALA A 214 8.52 -4.15 12.31
C ALA A 214 7.97 -4.93 13.52
N PRO A 215 6.78 -5.57 13.48
CA PRO A 215 6.29 -6.39 14.60
C PRO A 215 7.17 -7.59 14.98
N ILE A 216 8.02 -8.07 14.06
CA ILE A 216 8.95 -9.18 14.31
C ILE A 216 9.99 -8.78 15.38
N ALA A 217 10.47 -7.53 15.35
CA ALA A 217 11.45 -7.06 16.33
C ALA A 217 10.92 -7.14 17.76
N ALA A 218 9.64 -6.81 17.97
CA ALA A 218 9.02 -6.85 19.29
C ALA A 218 8.74 -8.29 19.77
N SER A 219 8.34 -9.17 18.86
CA SER A 219 7.88 -10.53 19.17
C SER A 219 9.00 -11.58 19.18
N GLU A 220 9.91 -11.52 18.21
CA GLU A 220 10.96 -12.51 17.97
C GLU A 220 12.39 -11.96 18.18
N GLY A 221 12.53 -10.64 18.28
CA GLY A 221 13.81 -9.95 18.51
C GLY A 221 14.49 -9.40 17.25
N THR A 222 15.51 -8.58 17.46
CA THR A 222 16.17 -7.78 16.41
C THR A 222 16.81 -8.64 15.33
N ILE A 223 17.45 -9.75 15.69
CA ILE A 223 18.09 -10.65 14.71
C ILE A 223 17.05 -11.31 13.80
N ALA A 224 15.90 -11.72 14.34
CA ALA A 224 14.83 -12.30 13.53
C ALA A 224 14.25 -11.27 12.55
N TRP A 225 14.09 -10.02 13.00
CA TRP A 225 13.67 -8.91 12.15
C TRP A 225 14.68 -8.60 11.03
N LEU A 226 15.97 -8.48 11.35
CA LEU A 226 17.01 -8.26 10.34
C LEU A 226 17.11 -9.43 9.35
N ARG A 227 16.93 -10.68 9.80
CA ARG A 227 16.84 -11.84 8.90
C ARG A 227 15.69 -11.70 7.91
N ALA A 228 14.51 -11.26 8.37
CA ALA A 228 13.37 -11.04 7.49
C ALA A 228 13.64 -9.91 6.47
N LEU A 229 14.32 -8.85 6.89
CA LEU A 229 14.73 -7.76 6.01
C LEU A 229 15.76 -8.20 4.96
N VAL A 230 16.72 -9.08 5.32
CA VAL A 230 17.67 -9.66 4.35
C VAL A 230 16.91 -10.37 3.23
N VAL A 231 15.89 -11.17 3.56
CA VAL A 231 15.05 -11.85 2.56
C VAL A 231 14.27 -10.83 1.75
N ALA A 232 13.58 -9.89 2.39
CA ALA A 232 12.72 -8.94 1.70
C ALA A 232 13.49 -8.01 0.73
N PHE A 233 14.72 -7.60 1.08
CA PHE A 233 15.56 -6.82 0.17
C PHE A 233 16.11 -7.66 -0.99
N ALA A 234 16.39 -8.94 -0.78
CA ALA A 234 16.84 -9.83 -1.85
C ALA A 234 15.76 -10.09 -2.93
N GLU A 235 14.47 -9.97 -2.57
CA GLU A 235 13.35 -10.06 -3.53
C GLU A 235 13.30 -8.90 -4.53
N ASP A 236 13.97 -7.77 -4.26
CA ASP A 236 14.04 -6.63 -5.19
C ASP A 236 15.48 -6.12 -5.41
N PRO A 237 16.31 -6.86 -6.19
CA PRO A 237 17.72 -6.52 -6.40
C PRO A 237 17.97 -5.15 -7.06
N ALA A 238 16.96 -4.56 -7.71
CA ALA A 238 17.11 -3.24 -8.33
C ALA A 238 17.12 -2.13 -7.27
N LEU A 239 16.23 -2.22 -6.28
CA LEU A 239 16.14 -1.26 -5.19
C LEU A 239 17.24 -1.50 -4.16
N ASP A 240 17.65 -2.75 -3.96
CA ASP A 240 18.85 -3.10 -3.19
C ASP A 240 20.12 -2.45 -3.77
N ARG A 241 20.30 -2.52 -5.09
CA ARG A 241 21.38 -1.81 -5.81
C ARG A 241 21.29 -0.29 -5.66
N LEU A 242 20.07 0.28 -5.65
CA LEU A 242 19.90 1.71 -5.42
C LEU A 242 20.49 2.10 -4.06
N ILE A 243 20.15 1.38 -2.98
CA ILE A 243 20.71 1.63 -1.63
C ILE A 243 22.22 1.63 -1.66
N VAL A 244 22.82 0.56 -2.20
CA VAL A 244 24.29 0.43 -2.23
C VAL A 244 24.93 1.56 -3.04
N SER A 245 24.35 1.91 -4.19
CA SER A 245 24.85 3.02 -5.02
C SER A 245 24.64 4.40 -4.39
N SER A 246 23.67 4.56 -3.51
CA SER A 246 23.39 5.81 -2.79
C SER A 246 24.28 6.02 -1.56
N LEU A 247 24.86 4.97 -0.98
CA LEU A 247 25.70 5.07 0.21
C LEU A 247 26.93 5.96 0.02
N ALA A 248 27.62 5.86 -1.12
CA ALA A 248 28.85 6.60 -1.37
C ALA A 248 28.61 8.10 -1.63
N PRO A 249 27.71 8.52 -2.56
CA PRO A 249 27.41 9.93 -2.76
C PRO A 249 26.82 10.60 -1.52
N ALA A 250 26.02 9.87 -0.73
CA ALA A 250 25.45 10.41 0.49
C ALA A 250 26.49 10.73 1.58
N ALA A 251 27.73 10.24 1.46
CA ALA A 251 28.82 10.58 2.37
C ALA A 251 29.49 11.92 2.02
N ASP A 252 29.26 12.47 0.82
CA ASP A 252 29.80 13.74 0.39
C ASP A 252 28.97 14.91 0.96
N PRO A 253 29.58 15.89 1.66
CA PRO A 253 28.82 16.99 2.28
C PRO A 253 28.17 17.92 1.25
N GLY A 254 26.91 18.32 1.48
CA GLY A 254 26.24 19.40 0.76
C GLY A 254 25.34 18.99 -0.41
N GLU A 255 25.11 17.70 -0.63
CA GLU A 255 24.15 17.20 -1.61
C GLU A 255 22.81 16.84 -0.94
N ALA A 256 21.74 17.60 -1.25
CA ALA A 256 20.43 17.46 -0.59
C ALA A 256 19.84 16.03 -0.65
N ALA A 257 20.00 15.32 -1.78
CA ALA A 257 19.55 13.94 -1.90
C ALA A 257 20.34 12.97 -1.00
N GLY A 258 21.63 13.26 -0.79
CA GLY A 258 22.48 12.56 0.16
C GLY A 258 22.02 12.77 1.60
N GLU A 259 21.64 14.01 1.96
CA GLU A 259 21.13 14.36 3.29
C GLU A 259 19.82 13.64 3.64
N ASP A 260 18.88 13.54 2.69
CA ASP A 260 17.60 12.82 2.87
C ASP A 260 17.84 11.31 3.08
N PHE A 261 18.73 10.71 2.29
CA PHE A 261 19.11 9.31 2.46
C PHE A 261 19.81 9.08 3.81
N LEU A 262 20.76 9.94 4.20
CA LEU A 262 21.43 9.86 5.50
C LEU A 262 20.44 9.96 6.67
N THR A 263 19.41 10.79 6.54
CA THR A 263 18.35 10.92 7.57
C THR A 263 17.63 9.59 7.74
N THR A 264 17.23 8.96 6.64
CA THR A 264 16.57 7.64 6.64
C THR A 264 17.48 6.54 7.20
N TYR A 265 18.74 6.49 6.75
CA TYR A 265 19.72 5.50 7.22
C TYR A 265 20.05 5.66 8.72
N ARG A 266 20.18 6.91 9.21
CA ARG A 266 20.38 7.19 10.64
C ARG A 266 19.18 6.76 11.48
N ALA A 267 17.96 6.98 11.00
CA ALA A 267 16.75 6.52 11.67
C ALA A 267 16.70 4.98 11.77
N PHE A 268 17.05 4.28 10.69
CA PHE A 268 17.16 2.82 10.68
C PHE A 268 18.23 2.29 11.66
N ARG A 269 19.40 2.92 11.70
CA ARG A 269 20.44 2.55 12.69
C ARG A 269 19.97 2.77 14.13
N ALA A 270 19.26 3.87 14.39
CA ALA A 270 18.72 4.16 15.70
C ALA A 270 17.65 3.14 16.13
N SER A 271 16.79 2.68 15.20
CA SER A 271 15.76 1.69 15.49
C SER A 271 16.34 0.31 15.83
N ILE A 272 17.41 -0.13 15.14
CA ILE A 272 18.13 -1.37 15.48
C ILE A 272 18.71 -1.30 16.90
N ARG A 273 19.36 -0.18 17.25
CA ARG A 273 19.89 0.00 18.61
C ARG A 273 18.78 -0.08 19.65
N ALA A 274 17.69 0.65 19.44
CA ALA A 274 16.55 0.64 20.35
C ALA A 274 15.92 -0.76 20.49
N ALA A 275 15.82 -1.51 19.39
CA ALA A 275 15.32 -2.88 19.42
C ALA A 275 16.25 -3.82 20.23
N LEU A 276 17.58 -3.66 20.09
CA LEU A 276 18.55 -4.41 20.90
C LEU A 276 18.50 -4.04 22.40
N GLU A 277 18.28 -2.77 22.73
CA GLU A 277 18.03 -2.36 24.13
C GLU A 277 16.82 -3.11 24.70
N GLN A 278 15.74 -3.25 23.92
CA GLN A 278 14.57 -4.03 24.33
C GLN A 278 14.87 -5.54 24.42
N ASP A 279 15.70 -6.08 23.52
CA ASP A 279 16.08 -7.49 23.55
C ASP A 279 16.89 -7.85 24.80
N VAL A 280 17.80 -6.97 25.24
CA VAL A 280 18.54 -7.14 26.50
C VAL A 280 17.57 -7.08 27.69
N LEU A 281 16.68 -6.09 27.73
CA LEU A 281 15.68 -5.97 28.80
C LEU A 281 14.73 -7.17 28.88
N ALA A 282 14.37 -7.74 27.72
CA ALA A 282 13.52 -8.93 27.62
C ALA A 282 14.27 -10.24 27.85
N GLY A 283 15.60 -10.22 28.03
CA GLY A 283 16.44 -11.41 28.20
C GLY A 283 16.62 -12.24 26.92
N ARG A 284 16.33 -11.68 25.75
CA ARG A 284 16.58 -12.31 24.44
C ARG A 284 18.05 -12.24 24.04
N GLU A 285 18.75 -11.19 24.46
CA GLU A 285 20.19 -11.05 24.30
C GLU A 285 20.90 -10.96 25.66
N PRO A 286 22.21 -11.30 25.74
CA PRO A 286 22.96 -11.27 26.99
C PRO A 286 22.97 -9.90 27.66
N ASP A 287 22.98 -9.88 28.99
CA ASP A 287 23.10 -8.65 29.80
C ASP A 287 24.46 -7.94 29.62
N THR A 288 25.48 -8.69 29.21
CA THR A 288 26.81 -8.17 28.85
C THR A 288 26.85 -7.45 27.50
N MET A 289 25.80 -7.56 26.68
CA MET A 289 25.73 -6.94 25.35
C MET A 289 25.64 -5.41 25.45
N ASP A 290 26.47 -4.69 24.69
CA ASP A 290 26.34 -3.24 24.48
C ASP A 290 25.47 -3.02 23.24
N PRO A 291 24.24 -2.47 23.36
CA PRO A 291 23.33 -2.31 22.23
C PRO A 291 23.89 -1.42 21.10
N GLN A 292 24.74 -0.44 21.44
CA GLN A 292 25.36 0.42 20.44
C GLN A 292 26.43 -0.34 19.64
N LYS A 293 27.30 -1.11 20.31
CA LYS A 293 28.31 -1.95 19.63
C LYS A 293 27.64 -3.09 18.85
N GLY A 294 26.62 -3.72 19.43
CA GLY A 294 25.83 -4.77 18.78
C GLY A 294 25.14 -4.28 17.50
N ALA A 295 24.49 -3.11 17.56
CA ALA A 295 23.88 -2.51 16.37
C ALA A 295 24.90 -2.23 15.26
N GLN A 296 26.09 -1.74 15.61
CA GLN A 296 27.17 -1.52 14.64
C GLN A 296 27.63 -2.81 13.97
N GLN A 297 27.81 -3.88 14.75
CA GLN A 297 28.24 -5.19 14.24
C GLN A 297 27.18 -5.83 13.36
N LEU A 298 25.91 -5.77 13.76
CA LEU A 298 24.79 -6.28 12.95
C LEU A 298 24.63 -5.51 11.65
N LEU A 299 24.72 -4.18 11.67
CA LEU A 299 24.65 -3.36 10.47
C LEU A 299 25.80 -3.65 9.51
N ALA A 300 27.03 -3.76 10.02
CA ALA A 300 28.19 -4.10 9.20
C ALA A 300 28.03 -5.47 8.51
N LEU A 301 27.48 -6.45 9.23
CA LEU A 301 27.14 -7.75 8.67
C LEU A 301 26.00 -7.66 7.63
N PHE A 302 24.93 -6.94 7.96
CA PHE A 302 23.74 -6.78 7.12
C PHE A 302 24.06 -6.09 5.79
N ASP A 303 24.71 -4.93 5.84
CA ASP A 303 25.12 -4.17 4.66
C ASP A 303 26.19 -4.94 3.87
N GLY A 304 27.15 -5.56 4.57
CA GLY A 304 28.21 -6.34 3.95
C GLY A 304 27.68 -7.53 3.14
N LEU A 305 26.73 -8.30 3.69
CA LEU A 305 26.14 -9.44 2.99
C LEU A 305 25.36 -9.02 1.75
N ARG A 306 24.58 -7.93 1.84
CA ARG A 306 23.82 -7.39 0.71
C ARG A 306 24.76 -6.92 -0.40
N ILE A 307 25.80 -6.17 -0.06
CA ILE A 307 26.82 -5.74 -1.03
C ILE A 307 27.47 -6.93 -1.74
N GLN A 308 27.87 -7.98 -1.00
CA GLN A 308 28.47 -9.17 -1.61
C GLN A 308 27.49 -9.91 -2.53
N ASN A 309 26.23 -10.03 -2.12
CA ASN A 309 25.19 -10.67 -2.92
C ASN A 309 24.92 -9.98 -4.26
N LEU A 310 25.21 -8.67 -4.37
CA LEU A 310 25.12 -7.96 -5.65
C LEU A 310 26.18 -8.41 -6.66
N PHE A 311 27.33 -8.92 -6.21
CA PHE A 311 28.42 -9.40 -7.06
C PHE A 311 28.31 -10.90 -7.32
N ASP A 312 28.01 -11.69 -6.28
CA ASP A 312 27.88 -13.14 -6.34
C ASP A 312 26.65 -13.56 -5.53
N PRO A 313 25.49 -13.76 -6.19
CA PRO A 313 24.24 -14.07 -5.49
C PRO A 313 24.34 -15.35 -4.66
N GLU A 314 24.14 -15.22 -3.35
CA GLU A 314 24.16 -16.33 -2.39
C GLU A 314 22.77 -16.99 -2.32
N PRO A 315 22.65 -18.30 -2.64
CA PRO A 315 21.35 -18.99 -2.63
C PRO A 315 20.60 -18.95 -1.30
N ASP A 316 21.30 -18.84 -0.17
CA ASP A 316 20.67 -18.76 1.16
C ASP A 316 21.30 -17.66 2.05
N MET A 317 21.10 -16.40 1.63
CA MET A 317 21.61 -15.24 2.37
C MET A 317 21.03 -15.14 3.78
N ALA A 318 19.78 -15.56 3.98
CA ALA A 318 19.14 -15.55 5.29
C ALA A 318 19.83 -16.49 6.27
N ALA A 319 20.15 -17.73 5.85
CA ALA A 319 20.91 -18.64 6.70
C ALA A 319 22.35 -18.15 6.93
N THR A 320 22.98 -17.54 5.93
CA THR A 320 24.31 -16.91 6.08
C THR A 320 24.30 -15.81 7.14
N PHE A 321 23.31 -14.91 7.10
CA PHE A 321 23.12 -13.88 8.10
C PHE A 321 22.92 -14.48 9.51
N VAL A 322 22.03 -15.47 9.66
CA VAL A 322 21.77 -16.12 10.95
C VAL A 322 23.01 -16.80 11.51
N ARG A 323 23.77 -17.54 10.68
CA ARG A 323 25.00 -18.21 11.13
C ARG A 323 26.03 -17.21 11.66
N ALA A 324 26.20 -16.07 10.97
CA ALA A 324 27.10 -15.02 11.41
C ALA A 324 26.59 -14.30 12.67
N ALA A 325 25.29 -14.02 12.75
CA ALA A 325 24.67 -13.41 13.92
C ALA A 325 24.82 -14.28 15.18
N VAL A 326 24.68 -15.61 15.06
CA VAL A 326 24.93 -16.54 16.19
C VAL A 326 26.36 -16.42 16.73
N ARG A 327 27.36 -16.22 15.87
CA ARG A 327 28.75 -15.99 16.29
C ARG A 327 28.91 -14.66 17.00
N LEU A 328 28.24 -13.60 16.54
CA LEU A 328 28.22 -12.31 17.24
C LEU A 328 27.59 -12.44 18.63
N ARG A 329 26.45 -13.13 18.77
CA ARG A 329 25.79 -13.38 20.06
C ARG A 329 26.67 -14.12 21.06
N THR A 330 27.47 -15.06 20.56
CA THR A 330 28.45 -15.77 21.39
C THR A 330 29.47 -14.79 21.95
N GLY A 331 29.99 -13.88 21.13
CA GLY A 331 30.89 -12.82 21.57
C GLY A 331 30.24 -11.79 22.50
N TRP A 332 28.96 -11.46 22.31
CA TRP A 332 28.24 -10.54 23.20
C TRP A 332 28.01 -11.10 24.60
N SER A 333 28.11 -12.41 24.77
CA SER A 333 28.03 -13.09 26.07
C SER A 333 29.31 -12.93 26.89
N GLU A 334 30.39 -12.43 26.28
CA GLU A 334 31.64 -12.11 26.96
C GLU A 334 31.73 -10.60 27.26
N PRO A 335 32.39 -10.20 28.37
CA PRO A 335 32.64 -8.79 28.63
C PRO A 335 33.47 -8.16 27.51
N TYR A 336 33.06 -7.00 27.00
CA TYR A 336 33.86 -6.24 26.04
C TYR A 336 35.21 -5.90 26.66
N ARG A 337 36.29 -6.38 26.04
CA ARG A 337 37.67 -5.99 26.36
C ARG A 337 38.09 -4.92 25.36
N ASP A 338 38.48 -3.75 25.87
CA ASP A 338 39.12 -2.69 25.08
C ASP A 338 40.57 -3.08 24.72
#